data_AF-A0A1Y2EPA0-F1
#
_entry.id   AF-A0A1Y2EPA0-F1
#
_cell.length_a   1.000
_cell.length_b   1.000
_cell.length_c   1.000
_cell.angle_alpha   90.00
_cell.angle_beta   90.00
_cell.angle_gamma   90.00
#
_symmetry.space_group_name_H-M   'P 1'
#
loop_
_entity.id
_entity.type
_entity.pdbx_description
1 polymer ?
#
loop_
_entity_poly.entity_id
_entity_poly.type
_entity_poly.pdbx_seq_one_letter_code
_entity_poly.pdbx_strand_id
1 'polypeptide(L)'
;MLVEEIEETNNSKNSEHSKNTVDSEKIKEQIKKCMLLLQRHTKDEEKFVALLILPKLLNPKDKELMSIVFKEIDFVFLRRLLISDNSDNNSESQSSLYKIISLNIISSFCYYPEFLNEKRIIKTIPYLISILNENEDLEVTLEILDIFILFTTNENTLREISIPESIKRINNLIINSNHDEIKDKSIKILLYLCQSKYCNSVITIIPKLSEYFIKNNSEFKFRILEIFVALFANMSLNKMRLPDNNQWLLNITKALKIILSNKLGSSQMIIVLF
;
A
#
# COMPACT_ATOMS: atom_id res chain seq x y z
N MET A 1 5.04 -69.87 -2.43
CA MET A 1 4.27 -68.64 -2.15
C MET A 1 4.99 -67.90 -1.04
N LEU A 2 5.26 -66.59 -1.20
CA LEU A 2 6.03 -65.69 -0.31
C LEU A 2 7.47 -65.34 -0.75
N VAL A 3 7.68 -64.97 -2.01
CA VAL A 3 8.85 -64.12 -2.40
C VAL A 3 8.49 -62.98 -3.37
N GLU A 4 7.27 -62.88 -3.92
CA GLU A 4 6.98 -61.90 -5.00
C GLU A 4 6.25 -60.59 -4.61
N GLU A 5 5.95 -60.31 -3.34
CA GLU A 5 5.12 -59.13 -2.99
C GLU A 5 5.86 -57.93 -2.36
N ILE A 6 7.20 -57.87 -2.39
CA ILE A 6 7.96 -56.77 -1.76
C ILE A 6 8.61 -55.79 -2.77
N GLU A 7 8.62 -56.08 -4.07
CA GLU A 7 9.28 -55.19 -5.06
C GLU A 7 8.38 -54.08 -5.65
N GLU A 8 7.06 -54.18 -5.58
CA GLU A 8 6.17 -53.17 -6.19
C GLU A 8 5.89 -51.93 -5.32
N THR A 9 6.09 -52.00 -4.00
CA THR A 9 5.83 -50.86 -3.09
C THR A 9 7.03 -49.95 -2.85
N ASN A 10 8.25 -50.38 -3.19
CA ASN A 10 9.46 -49.56 -3.09
C ASN A 10 9.74 -48.71 -4.36
N ASN A 11 9.18 -49.08 -5.51
CA ASN A 11 9.36 -48.33 -6.75
C ASN A 11 8.43 -47.09 -6.84
N SER A 12 7.25 -47.10 -6.21
CA SER A 12 6.35 -45.93 -6.22
C SER A 12 6.84 -44.81 -5.29
N LYS A 13 7.28 -45.15 -4.06
CA LYS A 13 7.80 -44.19 -3.06
C LYS A 13 9.15 -43.56 -3.46
N ASN A 14 10.04 -44.32 -4.11
CA ASN A 14 11.28 -43.77 -4.66
C ASN A 14 11.05 -42.90 -5.91
N SER A 15 9.97 -43.12 -6.66
CA SER A 15 9.60 -42.26 -7.81
C SER A 15 8.99 -40.92 -7.39
N GLU A 16 8.27 -40.86 -6.27
CA GLU A 16 7.69 -39.61 -5.73
C GLU A 16 8.75 -38.75 -5.02
N HIS A 17 9.68 -39.37 -4.29
CA HIS A 17 10.77 -38.63 -3.63
C HIS A 17 11.80 -38.09 -4.64
N SER A 18 12.05 -38.82 -5.73
CA SER A 18 12.92 -38.37 -6.83
C SER A 18 12.26 -37.35 -7.77
N LYS A 19 10.94 -37.44 -8.02
CA LYS A 19 10.21 -36.38 -8.77
C LYS A 19 10.18 -35.05 -8.03
N ASN A 20 9.93 -35.09 -6.72
CA ASN A 20 9.88 -33.87 -5.89
C ASN A 20 11.25 -33.16 -5.78
N THR A 21 12.37 -33.91 -5.78
CA THR A 21 13.71 -33.32 -5.78
C THR A 21 14.08 -32.75 -7.16
N VAL A 22 13.77 -33.45 -8.25
CA VAL A 22 14.03 -32.99 -9.63
C VAL A 22 13.24 -31.73 -9.99
N ASP A 23 11.97 -31.62 -9.58
CA ASP A 23 11.18 -30.40 -9.78
C ASP A 23 11.72 -29.22 -8.95
N SER A 24 12.21 -29.48 -7.73
CA SER A 24 12.81 -28.44 -6.88
C SER A 24 14.13 -27.90 -7.44
N GLU A 25 14.97 -28.74 -8.06
CA GLU A 25 16.22 -28.33 -8.70
C GLU A 25 15.97 -27.53 -9.97
N LYS A 26 14.98 -27.95 -10.77
CA LYS A 26 14.55 -27.26 -11.98
C LYS A 26 13.99 -25.87 -11.69
N ILE A 27 13.19 -25.73 -10.63
CA ILE A 27 12.68 -24.43 -10.17
C ILE A 27 13.84 -23.53 -9.73
N LYS A 28 14.81 -24.03 -8.96
CA LYS A 28 16.00 -23.26 -8.57
C LYS A 28 16.82 -22.80 -9.77
N GLU A 29 16.96 -23.62 -10.80
CA GLU A 29 17.67 -23.25 -12.02
C GLU A 29 16.91 -22.18 -12.82
N GLN A 30 15.57 -22.27 -12.89
CA GLN A 30 14.73 -21.25 -13.51
C GLN A 30 14.78 -19.93 -12.78
N ILE A 31 14.81 -19.95 -11.43
CA ILE A 31 14.98 -18.73 -10.64
C ILE A 31 16.35 -18.11 -10.94
N LYS A 32 17.45 -18.89 -10.93
CA LYS A 32 18.78 -18.37 -11.30
C LYS A 32 18.80 -17.72 -12.69
N LYS A 33 18.14 -18.32 -13.68
CA LYS A 33 17.99 -17.73 -15.02
C LYS A 33 17.21 -16.42 -14.98
N CYS A 34 16.09 -16.37 -14.26
CA CYS A 34 15.33 -15.13 -14.07
C CYS A 34 16.18 -14.05 -13.41
N MET A 35 16.99 -14.42 -12.40
CA MET A 35 17.86 -13.47 -11.70
C MET A 35 18.92 -12.85 -12.61
N LEU A 36 19.55 -13.65 -13.48
CA LEU A 36 20.48 -13.13 -14.49
C LEU A 36 19.80 -12.11 -15.41
N LEU A 37 18.56 -12.38 -15.82
CA LEU A 37 17.78 -11.48 -16.66
C LEU A 37 17.33 -10.20 -15.96
N LEU A 38 17.33 -10.14 -14.62
CA LEU A 38 16.92 -8.98 -13.83
C LEU A 38 18.05 -8.03 -13.46
N GLN A 39 19.28 -8.39 -13.82
CA GLN A 39 20.46 -7.58 -13.56
C GLN A 39 20.46 -6.30 -14.40
N ARG A 40 21.12 -5.26 -13.91
CA ARG A 40 21.10 -3.93 -14.54
C ARG A 40 21.52 -3.91 -16.02
N HIS A 41 22.43 -4.80 -16.43
CA HIS A 41 23.03 -4.80 -17.77
C HIS A 41 22.23 -5.54 -18.84
N THR A 42 21.14 -6.23 -18.48
CA THR A 42 20.27 -6.92 -19.42
C THR A 42 19.28 -5.98 -20.10
N LYS A 43 18.71 -6.42 -21.23
CA LYS A 43 17.75 -5.61 -21.99
C LYS A 43 16.41 -5.51 -21.26
N ASP A 44 15.67 -4.43 -21.50
CA ASP A 44 14.38 -4.20 -20.83
C ASP A 44 13.34 -5.28 -21.19
N GLU A 45 13.37 -5.82 -22.41
CA GLU A 45 12.47 -6.91 -22.82
C GLU A 45 12.76 -8.21 -22.04
N GLU A 46 14.04 -8.49 -21.82
CA GLU A 46 14.50 -9.65 -21.03
C GLU A 46 14.11 -9.50 -19.56
N LYS A 47 14.31 -8.31 -18.99
CA LYS A 47 13.87 -7.98 -17.63
C LYS A 47 12.36 -8.14 -17.49
N PHE A 48 11.59 -7.67 -18.47
CA PHE A 48 10.13 -7.75 -18.44
C PHE A 48 9.65 -9.20 -18.46
N VAL A 49 10.20 -10.04 -19.34
CA VAL A 49 9.90 -11.48 -19.37
C VAL A 49 10.22 -12.13 -18.02
N ALA A 50 11.38 -11.81 -17.44
CA ALA A 50 11.75 -12.33 -16.14
C ALA A 50 10.79 -11.89 -15.03
N LEU A 51 10.31 -10.64 -15.05
CA LEU A 51 9.34 -10.13 -14.07
C LEU A 51 7.96 -10.77 -14.18
N LEU A 52 7.55 -11.23 -15.36
CA LEU A 52 6.29 -11.96 -15.53
C LEU A 52 6.37 -13.42 -15.05
N ILE A 53 7.56 -14.02 -15.11
CA ILE A 53 7.79 -15.40 -14.73
C ILE A 53 8.12 -15.51 -13.23
N LEU A 54 8.90 -14.57 -12.71
CA LEU A 54 9.44 -14.59 -11.36
C LEU A 54 8.33 -14.78 -10.28
N PRO A 55 7.20 -14.04 -10.28
CA PRO A 55 6.13 -14.26 -9.31
C PRO A 55 5.56 -15.68 -9.30
N LYS A 56 5.60 -16.40 -10.42
CA LYS A 56 5.14 -17.81 -10.51
C LYS A 56 6.14 -18.80 -9.91
N LEU A 57 7.40 -18.41 -9.81
CA LEU A 57 8.48 -19.23 -9.28
C LEU A 57 8.82 -18.90 -7.83
N LEU A 58 8.47 -17.70 -7.36
CA LEU A 58 8.73 -17.27 -6.00
C LEU A 58 7.67 -17.80 -5.04
N ASN A 59 8.14 -18.45 -3.98
CA ASN A 59 7.32 -18.62 -2.78
C ASN A 59 7.50 -17.37 -1.90
N PRO A 60 6.46 -16.55 -1.69
CA PRO A 60 6.56 -15.34 -0.88
C PRO A 60 6.87 -15.62 0.59
N LYS A 61 6.87 -16.88 1.03
CA LYS A 61 7.31 -17.30 2.38
C LYS A 61 8.78 -17.69 2.44
N ASP A 62 9.46 -17.83 1.30
CA ASP A 62 10.88 -18.16 1.22
C ASP A 62 11.72 -16.89 1.34
N LYS A 63 12.05 -16.56 2.59
CA LYS A 63 12.81 -15.36 2.94
C LYS A 63 14.20 -15.33 2.31
N GLU A 64 14.88 -16.47 2.24
CA GLU A 64 16.24 -16.54 1.66
C GLU A 64 16.17 -16.20 0.19
N LEU A 65 15.24 -16.82 -0.53
CA LEU A 65 15.04 -16.55 -1.95
C LEU A 65 14.68 -15.09 -2.21
N MET A 66 13.78 -14.51 -1.41
CA MET A 66 13.42 -13.10 -1.50
C MET A 66 14.63 -12.17 -1.28
N SER A 67 15.51 -12.50 -0.35
CA SER A 67 16.74 -11.75 -0.11
C SER A 67 17.70 -11.79 -1.30
N ILE A 68 17.84 -12.96 -1.94
CA ILE A 68 18.69 -13.10 -3.12
C ILE A 68 18.09 -12.31 -4.29
N VAL A 69 16.79 -12.43 -4.55
CA VAL A 69 16.10 -11.69 -5.62
C VAL A 69 16.18 -10.19 -5.41
N PHE A 70 15.99 -9.72 -4.17
CA PHE A 70 16.10 -8.32 -3.81
C PHE A 70 17.50 -7.75 -4.09
N LYS A 71 18.56 -8.57 -4.00
CA LYS A 71 19.93 -8.14 -4.33
C LYS A 71 20.16 -7.99 -5.83
N GLU A 72 19.61 -8.88 -6.63
CA GLU A 72 19.84 -8.90 -8.09
C GLU A 72 18.94 -7.94 -8.87
N ILE A 73 17.74 -7.64 -8.35
CA ILE A 73 16.74 -6.88 -9.10
C ILE A 73 17.16 -5.42 -9.36
N ASP A 74 17.00 -5.01 -10.62
CA ASP A 74 17.23 -3.62 -11.02
C ASP A 74 16.06 -2.70 -10.60
N PHE A 75 16.17 -2.11 -9.41
CA PHE A 75 15.21 -1.11 -8.93
C PHE A 75 15.10 0.13 -9.81
N VAL A 76 16.10 0.43 -10.66
CA VAL A 76 15.98 1.55 -11.63
C VAL A 76 14.97 1.17 -12.71
N PHE A 77 15.00 -0.07 -13.18
CA PHE A 77 14.02 -0.60 -14.12
C PHE A 77 12.61 -0.60 -13.53
N LEU A 78 12.43 -1.08 -12.29
CA LEU A 78 11.12 -1.05 -11.61
C LEU A 78 10.56 0.37 -11.53
N ARG A 79 11.38 1.35 -11.14
CA ARG A 79 10.92 2.75 -11.07
C ARG A 79 10.60 3.34 -12.45
N ARG A 80 11.30 2.93 -13.50
CA ARG A 80 10.97 3.32 -14.88
C ARG A 80 9.61 2.77 -15.31
N LEU A 81 9.28 1.52 -14.95
CA LEU A 81 7.96 0.94 -15.20
C LEU A 81 6.85 1.74 -14.51
N LEU A 82 7.10 2.23 -13.28
CA LEU A 82 6.13 3.04 -12.52
C LEU A 82 5.77 4.37 -13.20
N ILE A 83 6.73 5.03 -13.85
CA ILE A 83 6.54 6.34 -14.49
C ILE A 83 6.43 6.24 -16.01
N SER A 84 6.27 5.03 -16.54
CA SER A 84 6.14 4.81 -17.97
C SER A 84 4.76 5.26 -18.43
N ASP A 85 4.61 6.56 -18.66
CA ASP A 85 3.48 7.12 -19.39
C ASP A 85 3.78 6.98 -20.88
N ASN A 86 2.91 6.26 -21.59
CA ASN A 86 3.13 5.90 -22.99
C ASN A 86 3.16 7.16 -23.87
N SER A 87 4.34 7.61 -24.27
CA SER A 87 4.53 8.67 -25.28
C SER A 87 4.16 8.20 -26.69
N ASP A 88 4.01 6.89 -26.90
CA ASP A 88 3.85 6.30 -28.22
C ASP A 88 2.66 5.32 -28.24
N ASN A 89 1.50 5.82 -28.69
CA ASN A 89 0.39 5.08 -29.31
C ASN A 89 -0.18 3.81 -28.61
N ASN A 90 0.17 3.52 -27.36
CA ASN A 90 -0.30 2.33 -26.63
C ASN A 90 -1.38 2.69 -25.61
N SER A 91 -2.49 1.95 -25.64
CA SER A 91 -3.67 2.12 -24.79
C SER A 91 -3.33 2.27 -23.30
N GLU A 92 -4.06 3.12 -22.56
CA GLU A 92 -3.96 3.33 -21.10
C GLU A 92 -3.81 2.01 -20.32
N SER A 93 -4.52 0.96 -20.74
CA SER A 93 -4.45 -0.40 -20.18
C SER A 93 -3.03 -1.00 -20.10
N GLN A 94 -2.14 -0.71 -21.05
CA GLN A 94 -0.77 -1.23 -21.05
C GLN A 94 0.13 -0.51 -20.04
N SER A 95 -0.07 0.79 -19.84
CA SER A 95 0.67 1.55 -18.82
C SER A 95 0.28 1.07 -17.42
N SER A 96 -1.01 0.87 -17.15
CA SER A 96 -1.49 0.31 -15.89
C SER A 96 -0.88 -1.06 -15.61
N LEU A 97 -0.79 -1.95 -16.61
CA LEU A 97 -0.19 -3.26 -16.46
C LEU A 97 1.29 -3.19 -16.01
N TYR A 98 2.08 -2.29 -16.61
CA TYR A 98 3.49 -2.12 -16.23
C TYR A 98 3.64 -1.58 -14.81
N LYS A 99 2.78 -0.63 -14.42
CA LYS A 99 2.71 -0.11 -13.04
C LYS A 99 2.38 -1.26 -12.08
N ILE A 100 1.33 -2.04 -12.34
CA ILE A 100 0.89 -3.16 -11.50
C ILE A 100 1.99 -4.21 -11.33
N ILE A 101 2.66 -4.62 -12.41
CA ILE A 101 3.75 -5.59 -12.32
C ILE A 101 4.85 -5.06 -11.38
N SER A 102 5.28 -3.82 -11.58
CA SER A 102 6.30 -3.18 -10.75
C SER A 102 5.87 -3.09 -9.28
N LEU A 103 4.63 -2.65 -9.04
CA LEU A 103 4.05 -2.51 -7.70
C LEU A 103 3.97 -3.85 -6.97
N ASN A 104 3.48 -4.91 -7.60
CA ASN A 104 3.37 -6.25 -7.01
C ASN A 104 4.74 -6.79 -6.55
N ILE A 105 5.78 -6.53 -7.33
CA ILE A 105 7.15 -6.92 -6.97
C ILE A 105 7.66 -6.11 -5.78
N ILE A 106 7.45 -4.78 -5.79
CA ILE A 106 7.84 -3.90 -4.68
C ILE A 106 7.10 -4.30 -3.41
N SER A 107 5.79 -4.49 -3.50
CA SER A 107 4.88 -4.93 -2.44
C SER A 107 5.34 -6.24 -1.80
N SER A 108 5.76 -7.22 -2.63
CA SER A 108 6.32 -8.49 -2.16
C SER A 108 7.54 -8.30 -1.25
N PHE A 109 8.39 -7.30 -1.52
CA PHE A 109 9.52 -6.98 -0.63
C PHE A 109 9.08 -6.23 0.62
N CYS A 110 8.04 -5.39 0.54
CA CYS A 110 7.57 -4.59 1.67
C CYS A 110 7.01 -5.42 2.84
N TYR A 111 6.63 -6.69 2.60
CA TYR A 111 6.26 -7.63 3.68
C TYR A 111 7.40 -8.00 4.62
N TYR A 112 8.65 -7.73 4.24
CA TYR A 112 9.84 -8.03 5.02
C TYR A 112 10.41 -6.74 5.65
N PRO A 113 10.30 -6.55 6.98
CA PRO A 113 10.72 -5.32 7.64
C PRO A 113 12.19 -4.92 7.41
N GLU A 114 13.06 -5.90 7.16
CA GLU A 114 14.46 -5.68 6.83
C GLU A 114 14.68 -4.94 5.50
N PHE A 115 13.80 -5.11 4.52
CA PHE A 115 13.90 -4.40 3.23
C PHE A 115 13.37 -2.97 3.31
N LEU A 116 12.49 -2.65 4.26
CA LEU A 116 11.92 -1.30 4.39
C LEU A 116 12.98 -0.22 4.72
N ASN A 117 14.07 -0.60 5.38
CA ASN A 117 15.18 0.30 5.68
C ASN A 117 16.16 0.49 4.51
N GLU A 118 16.02 -0.29 3.44
CA GLU A 118 16.94 -0.25 2.32
C GLU A 118 16.72 1.01 1.48
N LYS A 119 17.81 1.68 1.12
CA LYS A 119 17.79 2.88 0.27
C LYS A 119 17.02 2.68 -1.04
N ARG A 120 16.97 1.44 -1.54
CA ARG A 120 16.26 1.08 -2.76
C ARG A 120 14.74 1.21 -2.62
N ILE A 121 14.17 0.82 -1.49
CA ILE A 121 12.74 0.99 -1.16
C ILE A 121 12.45 2.46 -0.88
N ILE A 122 13.26 3.12 -0.05
CA ILE A 122 13.11 4.54 0.29
C ILE A 122 13.08 5.42 -0.97
N LYS A 123 13.98 5.16 -1.93
CA LYS A 123 14.03 5.88 -3.21
C LYS A 123 12.82 5.66 -4.12
N THR A 124 12.01 4.63 -3.86
CA THR A 124 10.79 4.36 -4.63
C THR A 124 9.61 5.16 -4.12
N ILE A 125 9.60 5.56 -2.84
CA ILE A 125 8.48 6.29 -2.21
C ILE A 125 8.07 7.55 -2.98
N PRO A 126 8.98 8.44 -3.44
CA PRO A 126 8.59 9.63 -4.20
C PRO A 126 7.87 9.30 -5.51
N TYR A 127 8.21 8.18 -6.15
CA TYR A 127 7.57 7.73 -7.39
C TYR A 127 6.14 7.26 -7.11
N LEU A 128 5.94 6.50 -6.03
CA LEU A 128 4.60 6.09 -5.59
C LEU A 128 3.71 7.29 -5.26
N ILE A 129 4.26 8.27 -4.53
CA ILE A 129 3.56 9.53 -4.24
C ILE A 129 3.18 10.24 -5.54
N SER A 130 4.07 10.28 -6.54
CA SER A 130 3.81 10.98 -7.81
C SER A 130 2.67 10.38 -8.64
N ILE A 131 2.41 9.08 -8.48
CA ILE A 131 1.36 8.33 -9.18
C ILE A 131 0.04 8.39 -8.43
N LEU A 132 0.07 8.49 -7.10
CA LEU A 132 -1.11 8.48 -6.24
C LEU A 132 -2.05 9.66 -6.56
N ASN A 133 -3.14 9.41 -7.28
CA ASN A 133 -4.10 10.40 -7.78
C ASN A 133 -5.51 9.78 -7.88
N GLU A 134 -6.56 10.57 -7.70
CA GLU A 134 -7.96 10.14 -7.81
C GLU A 134 -8.38 9.65 -9.21
N ASN A 135 -7.64 10.03 -10.26
CA ASN A 135 -7.92 9.65 -11.65
C ASN A 135 -7.04 8.50 -12.16
N GLU A 136 -6.14 7.99 -11.32
CA GLU A 136 -5.30 6.84 -11.68
C GLU A 136 -6.13 5.56 -11.70
N ASP A 137 -5.61 4.53 -12.37
CA ASP A 137 -6.23 3.21 -12.38
C ASP A 137 -6.53 2.70 -10.94
N LEU A 138 -7.70 2.09 -10.77
CA LEU A 138 -8.19 1.63 -9.47
C LEU A 138 -7.25 0.59 -8.84
N GLU A 139 -6.79 -0.38 -9.64
CA GLU A 139 -5.90 -1.43 -9.18
C GLU A 139 -4.54 -0.83 -8.78
N VAL A 140 -4.03 0.10 -9.59
CA VAL A 140 -2.76 0.82 -9.32
C VAL A 140 -2.85 1.59 -8.01
N THR A 141 -3.95 2.31 -7.81
CA THR A 141 -4.19 3.11 -6.60
C THR A 141 -4.28 2.24 -5.35
N LEU A 142 -5.01 1.12 -5.42
CA LEU A 142 -5.16 0.18 -4.31
C LEU A 142 -3.82 -0.45 -3.91
N GLU A 143 -3.02 -0.88 -4.89
CA GLU A 143 -1.72 -1.51 -4.60
C GLU A 143 -0.73 -0.50 -3.98
N ILE A 144 -0.73 0.76 -4.43
CA ILE A 144 0.07 1.82 -3.77
C ILE A 144 -0.37 2.03 -2.32
N LEU A 145 -1.68 2.06 -2.06
CA LEU A 145 -2.21 2.23 -0.71
C LEU A 145 -1.85 1.04 0.20
N ASP A 146 -1.86 -0.18 -0.31
CA ASP A 146 -1.40 -1.37 0.42
C ASP A 146 0.09 -1.29 0.76
N ILE A 147 0.93 -0.85 -0.19
CA ILE A 147 2.34 -0.58 0.08
C ILE A 147 2.50 0.52 1.15
N PHE A 148 1.69 1.59 1.09
CA PHE A 148 1.75 2.66 2.10
C PHE A 148 1.32 2.18 3.48
N ILE A 149 0.36 1.26 3.58
CA ILE A 149 -0.01 0.60 4.83
C ILE A 149 1.18 -0.21 5.37
N LEU A 150 1.91 -0.94 4.52
CA LEU A 150 3.11 -1.65 4.96
C LEU A 150 4.20 -0.67 5.45
N PHE A 151 4.35 0.48 4.79
CA PHE A 151 5.28 1.52 5.20
C PHE A 151 4.98 2.14 6.56
N THR A 152 3.76 2.03 7.09
CA THR A 152 3.47 2.55 8.43
C THR A 152 4.10 1.72 9.55
N THR A 153 4.57 0.51 9.23
CA THR A 153 5.22 -0.40 10.19
C THR A 153 6.70 -0.06 10.47
N ASN A 154 7.29 0.85 9.69
CA ASN A 154 8.70 1.23 9.80
C ASN A 154 8.87 2.75 9.85
N GLU A 155 9.71 3.23 10.77
CA GLU A 155 9.88 4.68 11.02
C GLU A 155 10.46 5.44 9.82
N ASN A 156 11.43 4.86 9.10
CA ASN A 156 12.08 5.52 7.97
C ASN A 156 11.12 5.67 6.80
N THR A 157 10.34 4.64 6.48
CA THR A 157 9.33 4.73 5.42
C THR A 157 8.16 5.62 5.83
N LEU A 158 7.72 5.55 7.10
CA LEU A 158 6.69 6.41 7.65
C LEU A 158 7.08 7.89 7.56
N ARG A 159 8.34 8.22 7.82
CA ARG A 159 8.88 9.58 7.65
C ARG A 159 8.71 10.07 6.22
N GLU A 160 9.07 9.26 5.24
CA GLU A 160 9.03 9.67 3.83
C GLU A 160 7.60 9.82 3.32
N ILE A 161 6.65 9.00 3.77
CA ILE A 161 5.22 9.19 3.41
C ILE A 161 4.56 10.33 4.19
N SER A 162 5.18 10.84 5.27
CA SER A 162 4.62 11.93 6.08
C SER A 162 4.79 13.32 5.45
N ILE A 163 5.41 13.43 4.27
CA ILE A 163 5.65 14.72 3.61
C ILE A 163 4.33 15.38 3.16
N PRO A 164 4.25 16.73 3.13
CA PRO A 164 3.01 17.44 2.83
C PRO A 164 2.31 17.04 1.53
N GLU A 165 3.08 16.76 0.47
CA GLU A 165 2.52 16.34 -0.82
C GLU A 165 1.82 14.98 -0.75
N SER A 166 2.40 14.03 0.00
CA SER A 166 1.80 12.71 0.24
C SER A 166 0.49 12.83 1.02
N ILE A 167 0.50 13.61 2.11
CA ILE A 167 -0.69 13.84 2.94
C ILE A 167 -1.80 14.50 2.11
N LYS A 168 -1.45 15.46 1.26
CA LYS A 168 -2.39 16.13 0.36
C LYS A 168 -3.03 15.15 -0.63
N ARG A 169 -2.24 14.27 -1.25
CA ARG A 169 -2.75 13.26 -2.20
C ARG A 169 -3.64 12.23 -1.52
N ILE A 170 -3.25 11.70 -0.36
CA ILE A 170 -4.07 10.79 0.45
C ILE A 170 -5.39 11.47 0.83
N ASN A 171 -5.37 12.74 1.23
CA ASN A 171 -6.58 13.49 1.55
C ASN A 171 -7.48 13.70 0.34
N ASN A 172 -6.92 13.95 -0.86
CA ASN A 172 -7.71 14.04 -2.08
C ASN A 172 -8.43 12.72 -2.38
N LEU A 173 -7.78 11.57 -2.19
CA LEU A 173 -8.43 10.27 -2.35
C LEU A 173 -9.64 10.10 -1.40
N ILE A 174 -9.52 10.55 -0.15
CA ILE A 174 -10.62 10.52 0.83
C ILE A 174 -11.82 11.35 0.35
N ILE A 175 -11.54 12.52 -0.23
CA ILE A 175 -12.58 13.49 -0.62
C ILE A 175 -13.22 13.14 -1.97
N ASN A 176 -12.39 12.76 -2.95
CA ASN A 176 -12.77 12.71 -4.36
C ASN A 176 -13.05 11.28 -4.86
N SER A 177 -12.56 10.23 -4.21
CA SER A 177 -12.79 8.86 -4.68
C SER A 177 -14.26 8.46 -4.55
N ASN A 178 -14.73 7.62 -5.48
CA ASN A 178 -16.04 6.97 -5.39
C ASN A 178 -15.94 5.55 -4.79
N HIS A 179 -14.73 5.07 -4.50
CA HIS A 179 -14.49 3.72 -3.98
C HIS A 179 -14.26 3.76 -2.48
N ASP A 180 -15.11 3.09 -1.71
CA ASP A 180 -15.02 3.02 -0.25
C ASP A 180 -13.71 2.36 0.20
N GLU A 181 -13.20 1.37 -0.54
CA GLU A 181 -11.93 0.71 -0.22
C GLU A 181 -10.73 1.68 -0.29
N ILE A 182 -10.63 2.51 -1.35
CA ILE A 182 -9.60 3.55 -1.46
C ILE A 182 -9.67 4.50 -0.27
N LYS A 183 -10.89 4.90 0.08
CA LYS A 183 -11.16 5.81 1.19
C LYS A 183 -10.75 5.21 2.53
N ASP A 184 -11.13 3.97 2.81
CA ASP A 184 -10.81 3.28 4.06
C ASP A 184 -9.30 3.07 4.22
N LYS A 185 -8.60 2.66 3.16
CA LYS A 185 -7.13 2.53 3.18
C LYS A 185 -6.45 3.88 3.39
N SER A 186 -6.93 4.93 2.74
CA SER A 186 -6.42 6.29 2.89
C SER A 186 -6.61 6.81 4.32
N ILE A 187 -7.78 6.60 4.91
CA ILE A 187 -8.06 6.94 6.32
C ILE A 187 -7.14 6.17 7.26
N LYS A 188 -6.96 4.87 7.04
CA LYS A 188 -6.07 4.03 7.84
C LYS A 188 -4.63 4.56 7.86
N ILE A 189 -4.10 5.00 6.72
CA ILE A 189 -2.76 5.61 6.64
C ILE A 189 -2.69 6.92 7.45
N LEU A 190 -3.69 7.80 7.32
CA LEU A 190 -3.73 9.05 8.09
C LEU A 190 -3.87 8.81 9.59
N LEU A 191 -4.62 7.79 10.01
CA LEU A 191 -4.74 7.40 11.42
C LEU A 191 -3.39 6.97 12.00
N TYR A 192 -2.61 6.15 11.28
CA TYR A 192 -1.26 5.80 11.70
C TYR A 192 -0.36 7.03 11.85
N LEU A 193 -0.45 7.98 10.91
CA LEU A 193 0.31 9.23 10.99
C LEU A 193 -0.11 10.08 12.21
N CYS A 194 -1.40 10.22 12.48
CA CYS A 194 -1.93 10.90 13.67
C CYS A 194 -1.42 10.31 14.99
N GLN A 195 -1.25 8.98 15.03
CA GLN A 195 -0.77 8.23 16.20
C GLN A 195 0.77 8.21 16.31
N SER A 196 1.47 8.78 15.34
CA SER A 196 2.93 8.83 15.29
C SER A 196 3.46 10.22 15.65
N LYS A 197 4.79 10.34 15.78
CA LYS A 197 5.47 11.65 15.91
C LYS A 197 5.30 12.56 14.70
N TYR A 198 4.78 12.05 13.58
CA TYR A 198 4.49 12.82 12.36
C TYR A 198 3.08 13.41 12.32
N CYS A 199 2.30 13.31 13.40
CA CYS A 199 0.96 13.87 13.52
C CYS A 199 0.81 15.32 13.01
N ASN A 200 1.84 16.15 13.18
CA ASN A 200 1.92 17.53 12.66
C ASN A 200 1.66 17.64 11.15
N SER A 201 2.08 16.65 10.35
CA SER A 201 1.90 16.71 8.90
C SER A 201 0.42 16.61 8.49
N VAL A 202 -0.39 15.88 9.28
CA VAL A 202 -1.83 15.72 9.05
C VAL A 202 -2.61 17.00 9.35
N ILE A 203 -2.09 17.89 10.20
CA ILE A 203 -2.76 19.18 10.50
C ILE A 203 -2.99 20.01 9.24
N THR A 204 -2.08 19.91 8.28
CA THR A 204 -2.12 20.68 7.04
C THR A 204 -3.38 20.45 6.21
N ILE A 205 -4.05 19.30 6.37
CA ILE A 205 -5.27 18.96 5.63
C ILE A 205 -6.57 19.21 6.39
N ILE A 206 -6.52 19.59 7.69
CA ILE A 206 -7.71 19.83 8.51
C ILE A 206 -8.70 20.79 7.83
N PRO A 207 -8.29 21.94 7.25
CA PRO A 207 -9.25 22.85 6.63
C PRO A 207 -10.09 22.17 5.57
N LYS A 208 -9.45 21.50 4.60
CA LYS A 208 -10.13 20.83 3.49
C LYS A 208 -10.95 19.63 3.96
N LEU A 209 -10.42 18.84 4.90
CA LEU A 209 -11.12 17.68 5.46
C LEU A 209 -12.37 18.10 6.25
N SER A 210 -12.31 19.22 6.98
CA SER A 210 -13.45 19.76 7.75
C SER A 210 -14.59 20.23 6.84
N GLU A 211 -14.27 20.82 5.68
CA GLU A 211 -15.26 21.22 4.68
C GLU A 211 -15.95 20.01 4.06
N TYR A 212 -15.20 18.94 3.82
CA TYR A 212 -15.78 17.68 3.36
C TYR A 212 -16.66 17.04 4.44
N PHE A 213 -16.19 17.03 5.69
CA PHE A 213 -16.90 16.44 6.83
C PHE A 213 -18.29 17.06 7.05
N ILE A 214 -18.42 18.38 6.99
CA ILE A 214 -19.73 19.05 7.17
C ILE A 214 -20.69 18.83 5.99
N LYS A 215 -20.17 18.60 4.77
CA LYS A 215 -20.98 18.33 3.58
C LYS A 215 -21.40 16.87 3.48
N ASN A 216 -20.64 15.96 4.09
CA ASN A 216 -20.87 14.53 3.98
C ASN A 216 -21.95 14.05 4.98
N ASN A 217 -23.06 13.58 4.45
CA ASN A 217 -24.18 13.06 5.23
C ASN A 217 -24.17 11.53 5.40
N SER A 218 -23.26 10.81 4.74
CA SER A 218 -23.20 9.35 4.82
C SER A 218 -22.56 8.86 6.12
N GLU A 219 -22.61 7.54 6.36
CA GLU A 219 -21.92 6.90 7.48
C GLU A 219 -20.40 7.11 7.42
N PHE A 220 -19.85 7.45 6.25
CA PHE A 220 -18.44 7.74 6.05
C PHE A 220 -17.93 8.92 6.90
N LYS A 221 -18.82 9.84 7.30
CA LYS A 221 -18.46 10.92 8.23
C LYS A 221 -17.93 10.39 9.57
N PHE A 222 -18.37 9.22 10.02
CA PHE A 222 -17.87 8.61 11.25
C PHE A 222 -16.41 8.15 11.09
N ARG A 223 -16.01 7.69 9.91
CA ARG A 223 -14.60 7.38 9.60
C ARG A 223 -13.73 8.63 9.60
N ILE A 224 -14.23 9.74 9.05
CA ILE A 224 -13.52 11.04 9.12
C ILE A 224 -13.40 11.51 10.58
N LEU A 225 -14.44 11.30 11.38
CA LEU A 225 -14.41 11.65 12.80
C LEU A 225 -13.31 10.90 13.57
N GLU A 226 -13.02 9.64 13.23
CA GLU A 226 -11.90 8.88 13.81
C GLU A 226 -10.56 9.62 13.61
N ILE A 227 -10.34 10.25 12.45
CA ILE A 227 -9.13 11.05 12.19
C ILE A 227 -9.06 12.24 13.15
N PHE A 228 -10.15 12.99 13.31
CA PHE A 228 -10.17 14.13 14.22
C PHE A 228 -9.93 13.72 15.67
N VAL A 229 -10.55 12.62 16.11
CA VAL A 229 -10.33 12.07 17.46
C VAL A 229 -8.86 11.69 17.65
N ALA A 230 -8.28 10.93 16.72
CA ALA A 230 -6.89 10.52 16.79
C ALA A 230 -5.92 11.72 16.77
N LEU A 231 -6.22 12.73 15.95
CA LEU A 231 -5.44 13.95 15.85
C LEU A 231 -5.48 14.74 17.17
N PHE A 232 -6.67 15.02 17.69
CA PHE A 232 -6.85 15.83 18.89
C PHE A 232 -6.40 15.13 20.18
N ALA A 233 -6.52 13.81 20.27
CA ALA A 233 -5.96 13.05 21.39
C ALA A 233 -4.43 13.21 21.47
N ASN A 234 -3.76 13.21 20.32
CA ASN A 234 -2.30 13.31 20.22
C ASN A 234 -1.78 14.75 20.13
N MET A 235 -2.66 15.75 19.98
CA MET A 235 -2.28 17.17 19.93
C MET A 235 -1.71 17.71 21.25
N SER A 236 -2.01 17.07 22.38
CA SER A 236 -1.47 17.48 23.70
C SER A 236 0.05 17.28 23.85
N LEU A 237 0.68 16.53 22.93
CA LEU A 237 2.11 16.20 23.01
C LEU A 237 3.01 17.14 22.18
N ASN A 238 2.45 17.97 21.29
CA ASN A 238 3.23 18.82 20.40
C ASN A 238 2.76 20.28 20.51
N LYS A 239 3.71 21.22 20.62
CA LYS A 239 3.47 22.67 20.43
C LYS A 239 3.10 22.95 18.97
N MET A 240 1.94 22.47 18.54
CA MET A 240 1.46 22.52 17.17
C MET A 240 1.04 23.93 16.78
N ARG A 241 1.42 24.33 15.56
CA ARG A 241 0.82 25.49 14.90
C ARG A 241 -0.48 25.04 14.24
N LEU A 242 -1.60 25.31 14.90
CA LEU A 242 -2.92 25.14 14.31
C LEU A 242 -3.10 26.08 13.11
N PRO A 243 -3.98 25.76 12.14
CA PRO A 243 -4.31 26.70 11.07
C PRO A 243 -4.92 27.98 11.65
N ASP A 244 -4.42 29.15 11.20
CA ASP A 244 -4.83 30.47 11.72
C ASP A 244 -6.32 30.77 11.52
N ASN A 245 -6.93 30.18 10.49
CA ASN A 245 -8.35 30.32 10.22
C ASN A 245 -9.18 29.33 11.04
N ASN A 246 -10.05 29.82 11.93
CA ASN A 246 -10.92 28.99 12.76
C ASN A 246 -12.13 28.38 12.02
N GLN A 247 -12.28 28.59 10.71
CA GLN A 247 -13.38 28.03 9.91
C GLN A 247 -13.46 26.50 10.02
N TRP A 248 -12.32 25.81 10.10
CA TRP A 248 -12.30 24.36 10.25
C TRP A 248 -12.93 23.90 11.56
N LEU A 249 -12.70 24.65 12.66
CA LEU A 249 -13.28 24.35 13.96
C LEU A 249 -14.80 24.57 13.94
N LEU A 250 -15.26 25.64 13.28
CA LEU A 250 -16.69 25.89 13.05
C LEU A 250 -17.34 24.76 12.22
N ASN A 251 -16.65 24.25 11.20
CA ASN A 251 -17.16 23.15 10.39
C ASN A 251 -17.31 21.87 11.23
N ILE A 252 -16.27 21.50 12.00
CA ILE A 252 -16.29 20.31 12.86
C ILE A 252 -17.38 20.41 13.93
N THR A 253 -17.45 21.53 14.64
CA THR A 253 -18.45 21.74 15.71
C THR A 253 -19.88 21.69 15.20
N LYS A 254 -20.17 22.30 14.04
CA LYS A 254 -21.48 22.21 13.38
C LYS A 254 -21.83 20.78 12.98
N ALA A 255 -20.91 20.07 12.35
CA ALA A 255 -21.12 18.69 11.93
C ALA A 255 -21.35 17.75 13.13
N LEU A 256 -20.60 17.92 14.22
CA LEU A 256 -20.81 17.19 15.48
C LEU A 256 -22.19 17.48 16.08
N LYS A 257 -22.63 18.75 16.09
CA LYS A 257 -23.97 19.13 16.55
C LYS A 257 -25.04 18.39 15.75
N ILE A 258 -24.93 18.35 14.42
CA ILE A 258 -25.86 17.61 13.55
C ILE A 258 -25.86 16.10 13.87
N ILE A 259 -24.68 15.50 14.04
CA ILE A 259 -24.55 14.07 14.37
C ILE A 259 -25.22 13.75 15.70
N LEU A 260 -24.94 14.52 16.74
CA LEU A 260 -25.49 14.32 18.07
C LEU A 260 -27.01 14.58 18.10
N SER A 261 -27.47 15.67 17.48
CA SER A 261 -28.91 15.97 17.40
C SER A 261 -29.69 14.88 16.66
N ASN A 262 -29.14 14.30 15.58
CA ASN A 262 -29.81 13.21 14.86
C ASN A 262 -29.85 11.91 15.67
N LYS A 263 -28.80 11.58 16.44
CA LYS A 263 -28.81 10.40 17.32
C LYS A 263 -29.70 10.58 18.54
N LEU A 264 -29.79 11.79 19.10
CA LEU A 264 -30.68 12.10 20.23
C LEU A 264 -32.15 12.16 19.79
N GLY A 265 -32.44 12.61 18.55
CA GLY A 265 -33.79 12.65 17.99
C GLY A 265 -34.43 11.27 17.76
N SER A 266 -33.65 10.20 17.65
CA SER A 266 -34.16 8.83 17.46
C SER A 266 -34.48 8.10 18.77
N SER A 267 -34.08 8.60 19.93
CA SER A 267 -34.35 7.91 21.20
C SER A 267 -34.68 8.81 22.40
N GLN A 268 -34.52 10.14 22.34
CA GLN A 268 -34.73 11.03 23.48
C GLN A 268 -35.15 12.45 23.06
N MET A 269 -36.28 12.57 22.35
CA MET A 269 -37.07 13.82 22.36
C MET A 269 -38.22 13.75 23.37
N ILE A 270 -38.01 13.01 24.47
CA ILE A 270 -38.81 13.07 25.69
C ILE A 270 -37.76 13.22 26.79
N ILE A 271 -37.72 14.38 27.45
CA ILE A 271 -36.79 14.75 28.54
C ILE A 271 -35.41 15.18 28.03
N VAL A 272 -35.26 16.44 27.64
CA VAL A 272 -34.49 17.48 28.38
C VAL A 272 -34.90 18.83 27.81
N LEU A 273 -36.04 19.35 28.27
CA LEU A 273 -36.18 20.78 28.54
C LEU A 273 -35.88 20.91 30.03
N PHE A 274 -34.73 21.49 30.38
CA PHE A 274 -34.48 22.35 31.55
C PHE A 274 -33.02 22.82 31.50
#